data_AF-A0A523LGH4-F1
#
_entry.id   AF-A0A523LGH4-F1
#
_cell.length_a   1.000
_cell.length_b   1.000
_cell.length_c   1.000
_cell.angle_alpha   90.00
_cell.angle_beta   90.00
_cell.angle_gamma   90.00
#
_symmetry.space_group_name_H-M   'P 1'
#
loop_
_entity.id
_entity.type
_entity.pdbx_description
1 polymer ?
#
loop_
_entity_poly.entity_id
_entity_poly.type
_entity_poly.pdbx_seq_one_letter_code
_entity_poly.pdbx_strand_id
1 'polypeptide(L)'
;MTIIRLENLLKARAGGTLDKIVQHAQQMDELTTALRAELPADAADNLIVANLREGGELVLVCTSSAWASRLRFESDKLMQAARKAGLTVISCKVSVSQQS
;
A
#
# COMPACT_ATOMS: atom_id res chain seq x y z
N MET A 1 -1.64 -21.80 24.77
CA MET A 1 -0.17 -21.82 24.96
C MET A 1 0.47 -22.32 23.67
N THR A 2 0.44 -21.50 22.59
CA THR A 2 0.76 -21.97 21.21
C THR A 2 1.34 -20.88 20.30
N ILE A 3 1.98 -19.84 20.85
CA ILE A 3 2.64 -18.78 20.05
C ILE A 3 4.13 -19.10 19.80
N ILE A 4 4.77 -19.77 20.76
CA ILE A 4 6.22 -20.07 20.78
C ILE A 4 6.65 -20.94 19.58
N ARG A 5 5.74 -21.72 18.99
CA ARG A 5 6.02 -22.59 17.84
C ARG A 5 6.09 -21.82 16.53
N LEU A 6 5.36 -20.70 16.41
CA LEU A 6 5.48 -19.81 15.26
C LEU A 6 6.82 -19.07 15.33
N GLU A 7 7.16 -18.49 16.49
CA GLU A 7 8.41 -17.77 16.71
C GLU A 7 9.67 -18.62 16.41
N ASN A 8 9.65 -19.90 16.77
CA ASN A 8 10.75 -20.82 16.46
C ASN A 8 10.80 -21.26 14.99
N LEU A 9 9.66 -21.36 14.29
CA LEU A 9 9.63 -21.59 12.84
C LEU A 9 10.02 -20.34 12.05
N LEU A 10 9.72 -19.15 12.58
CA LEU A 10 10.11 -17.84 12.04
C LEU A 10 11.63 -17.66 12.07
N LYS A 11 12.30 -18.06 13.16
CA LYS A 11 13.77 -17.94 13.30
C LYS A 11 14.56 -18.99 12.50
N ALA A 12 14.00 -20.17 12.24
CA ALA A 12 14.71 -21.27 11.57
C ALA A 12 14.90 -21.08 10.04
N ARG A 13 14.21 -20.10 9.42
CA ARG A 13 14.39 -19.71 8.01
C ARG A 13 14.97 -18.29 7.87
N ALA A 14 15.79 -17.88 8.84
CA ALA A 14 16.55 -16.64 8.79
C ALA A 14 17.51 -16.67 7.58
N GLY A 15 17.12 -15.99 6.51
CA GLY A 15 17.84 -16.03 5.24
C GLY A 15 16.98 -15.68 4.03
N GLY A 16 16.28 -14.55 4.07
CA GLY A 16 16.13 -13.74 2.85
C GLY A 16 14.77 -13.67 2.16
N THR A 17 13.73 -14.42 2.57
CA THR A 17 12.41 -14.32 1.91
C THR A 17 11.33 -13.74 2.83
N LEU A 18 11.22 -14.22 4.07
CA LEU A 18 10.18 -13.72 4.98
C LEU A 18 10.47 -12.31 5.50
N ASP A 19 11.72 -12.02 5.86
CA ASP A 19 12.12 -10.66 6.26
C ASP A 19 11.84 -9.65 5.14
N LYS A 20 12.04 -10.03 3.88
CA LYS A 20 11.70 -9.19 2.73
C LYS A 20 10.19 -8.99 2.59
N ILE A 21 9.39 -10.02 2.84
CA ILE A 21 7.92 -9.91 2.84
C ILE A 21 7.45 -8.99 3.96
N VAL A 22 7.99 -9.13 5.17
CA VAL A 22 7.64 -8.28 6.32
C VAL A 22 8.07 -6.84 6.07
N GLN A 23 9.30 -6.61 5.61
CA GLN A 23 9.78 -5.28 5.23
C GLN A 23 8.92 -4.65 4.12
N HIS A 24 8.52 -5.44 3.11
CA HIS A 24 7.66 -4.95 2.04
C HIS A 24 6.26 -4.59 2.54
N ALA A 25 5.67 -5.42 3.40
CA ALA A 25 4.38 -5.12 4.03
C ALA A 25 4.46 -3.83 4.86
N GLN A 26 5.55 -3.63 5.60
CA GLN A 26 5.78 -2.42 6.39
C GLN A 26 5.90 -1.17 5.50
N GLN A 27 6.65 -1.26 4.40
CA GLN A 27 6.75 -0.18 3.41
C GLN A 27 5.40 0.15 2.77
N MET A 28 4.57 -0.87 2.49
CA MET A 28 3.22 -0.68 1.98
C MET A 28 2.32 0.04 3.00
N ASP A 29 2.41 -0.31 4.28
CA ASP A 29 1.63 0.33 5.34
C ASP A 29 2.07 1.78 5.58
N GLU A 30 3.38 2.06 5.56
CA GLU A 30 3.92 3.42 5.66
C GLU A 30 3.46 4.29 4.48
N LEU A 31 3.54 3.77 3.25
CA LEU A 31 3.04 4.45 2.06
C LEU A 31 1.53 4.71 2.14
N THR A 32 0.76 3.71 2.56
CA THR A 32 -0.69 3.83 2.71
C THR A 32 -1.03 4.91 3.74
N THR A 33 -0.32 4.94 4.86
CA THR A 33 -0.52 5.93 5.92
C THR A 33 -0.18 7.34 5.45
N ALA A 34 0.95 7.51 4.74
CA ALA A 34 1.34 8.79 4.17
C ALA A 34 0.31 9.31 3.16
N LEU A 35 -0.20 8.46 2.28
CA LEU A 35 -1.22 8.85 1.32
C LEU A 35 -2.57 9.13 1.97
N ARG A 36 -2.95 8.39 3.03
CA ARG A 36 -4.16 8.69 3.82
C ARG A 36 -4.11 10.07 4.46
N ALA A 37 -2.94 10.53 4.91
CA ALA A 37 -2.77 11.86 5.50
C ALA A 37 -3.00 13.01 4.50
N GLU A 38 -2.74 12.76 3.22
CA GLU A 38 -2.95 13.73 2.13
C GLU A 38 -4.36 13.66 1.52
N LEU A 39 -5.12 12.62 1.87
CA LEU A 39 -6.49 12.41 1.40
C LEU A 39 -7.50 13.03 2.39
N PRO A 40 -8.65 13.52 1.89
CA PRO A 40 -9.76 13.85 2.78
C PRO A 40 -10.23 12.61 3.54
N ALA A 41 -10.72 12.79 4.77
CA ALA A 41 -11.02 11.70 5.71
C ALA A 41 -11.92 10.61 5.12
N ASP A 42 -12.88 10.99 4.28
CA ASP A 42 -13.77 10.08 3.58
C ASP A 42 -13.05 9.18 2.57
N ALA A 43 -12.02 9.68 1.88
CA ALA A 43 -11.20 8.89 0.98
C ALA A 43 -10.14 8.06 1.73
N ALA A 44 -9.64 8.56 2.87
CA ALA A 44 -8.65 7.86 3.68
C ALA A 44 -9.17 6.52 4.22
N ASP A 45 -10.43 6.49 4.69
CA ASP A 45 -11.09 5.27 5.20
C ASP A 45 -11.38 4.23 4.10
N ASN A 46 -11.49 4.69 2.86
CA ASN A 46 -11.83 3.83 1.72
C ASN A 46 -10.60 3.37 0.93
N LEU A 47 -9.41 3.93 1.21
CA LEU A 47 -8.14 3.42 0.71
C LEU A 47 -7.72 2.23 1.59
N ILE A 48 -7.71 1.03 1.02
CA ILE A 48 -7.32 -0.19 1.72
C ILE A 48 -5.81 -0.28 1.80
N VAL A 49 -5.14 -0.19 0.66
CA VAL A 49 -3.68 -0.28 0.56
C VAL A 49 -3.17 0.51 -0.65
N ALA A 50 -1.98 1.07 -0.51
CA ALA A 50 -1.21 1.64 -1.58
C ALA A 50 0.11 0.89 -1.72
N ASN A 51 0.52 0.61 -2.96
CA ASN A 51 1.79 -0.05 -3.24
C ASN A 51 2.49 0.63 -4.42
N LEU A 52 3.79 0.83 -4.31
CA LEU A 52 4.63 1.27 -5.43
C LEU A 52 5.36 0.06 -6.00
N ARG A 53 5.06 -0.27 -7.25
CA ARG A 53 5.72 -1.38 -7.95
C ARG A 53 7.05 -0.94 -8.55
N GLU A 54 7.90 -1.94 -8.78
CA GLU A 54 9.09 -1.78 -9.60
C GLU A 54 8.70 -1.18 -10.97
N GLY A 55 9.38 -0.12 -11.38
CA GLY A 55 9.03 0.65 -12.58
C GLY A 55 8.10 1.84 -12.34
N GLY A 56 7.79 2.17 -11.09
CA GLY A 56 7.12 3.43 -10.72
C GLY A 56 5.60 3.44 -10.91
N GLU A 57 4.96 2.27 -10.99
CA GLU A 57 3.49 2.17 -11.00
C GLU A 57 2.96 2.22 -9.56
N LEU A 58 2.27 3.30 -9.20
CA LEU A 58 1.55 3.44 -7.94
C LEU A 58 0.19 2.77 -8.05
N VAL A 59 -0.02 1.68 -7.30
CA VAL A 59 -1.27 0.94 -7.25
C VAL A 59 -2.03 1.29 -5.98
N LEU A 60 -3.26 1.78 -6.14
CA LEU A 60 -4.18 2.10 -5.06
C LEU A 60 -5.33 1.11 -5.05
N VAL A 61 -5.60 0.49 -3.91
CA VAL A 61 -6.72 -0.44 -3.73
C VAL A 61 -7.76 0.20 -2.83
N CYS A 62 -9.02 0.20 -3.27
CA CYS A 62 -10.13 0.79 -2.54
C CYS A 62 -11.34 -0.15 -2.41
N THR A 63 -12.26 0.21 -1.51
CA THR A 63 -13.43 -0.60 -1.15
C THR A 63 -14.52 -0.65 -2.22
N SER A 64 -14.65 0.38 -3.06
CA SER A 64 -15.74 0.46 -4.05
C SER A 64 -15.35 1.19 -5.35
N SER A 65 -16.12 0.95 -6.42
CA SER A 65 -15.94 1.59 -7.72
C SER A 65 -16.17 3.11 -7.70
N ALA A 66 -17.02 3.60 -6.79
CA ALA A 66 -17.23 5.03 -6.56
C ALA A 66 -15.92 5.69 -6.08
N TRP A 67 -15.24 5.06 -5.12
CA TRP A 67 -13.93 5.52 -4.64
C TRP A 67 -12.83 5.34 -5.66
N ALA A 68 -12.88 4.29 -6.48
CA ALA A 68 -11.91 4.13 -7.55
C ALA A 68 -11.95 5.30 -8.54
N SER A 69 -13.14 5.81 -8.85
CA SER A 69 -13.31 6.97 -9.74
C SER A 69 -12.77 8.25 -9.11
N ARG A 70 -13.01 8.45 -7.80
CA ARG A 70 -12.50 9.60 -7.06
C ARG A 70 -10.98 9.59 -6.90
N LEU A 71 -10.39 8.44 -6.56
CA LEU A 71 -8.93 8.29 -6.48
C LEU A 71 -8.26 8.47 -7.85
N ARG A 72 -8.93 8.09 -8.95
CA ARG A 72 -8.45 8.38 -10.31
C ARG A 72 -8.45 9.88 -10.60
N PHE A 73 -9.49 10.60 -10.16
CA PHE A 73 -9.52 12.05 -10.29
C PHE A 73 -8.40 12.73 -9.50
N GLU A 74 -8.12 12.24 -8.29
CA GLU A 74 -7.02 12.74 -7.43
C GLU A 74 -5.66 12.11 -7.73
N SER A 75 -5.55 11.30 -8.79
CA SER A 75 -4.33 10.53 -9.09
C SER A 75 -3.11 11.42 -9.29
N ASP A 76 -3.27 12.56 -9.96
CA ASP A 76 -2.19 13.54 -10.14
C ASP A 76 -1.68 14.13 -8.81
N LYS A 77 -2.60 14.42 -7.87
CA LYS A 77 -2.21 14.91 -6.54
C LYS A 77 -1.49 13.82 -5.74
N LEU A 78 -1.98 12.59 -5.80
CA LEU A 78 -1.36 11.44 -5.13
C LEU A 78 0.02 11.12 -5.70
N MET A 79 0.20 11.19 -7.02
CA MET A 79 1.51 11.05 -7.66
C MET A 79 2.45 12.19 -7.25
N GLN A 80 1.97 13.43 -7.14
CA GLN A 80 2.78 14.54 -6.65
C GLN A 80 3.17 14.38 -5.18
N ALA A 81 2.26 13.95 -4.31
CA ALA A 81 2.54 13.67 -2.91
C ALA A 81 3.60 12.56 -2.77
N ALA A 82 3.45 11.47 -3.51
CA ALA A 82 4.44 10.38 -3.55
C ALA A 82 5.82 10.88 -4.02
N ARG A 83 5.87 11.72 -5.06
CA ARG A 83 7.13 12.34 -5.53
C ARG A 83 7.75 13.26 -4.48
N LYS A 84 6.95 14.04 -3.75
CA LYS A 84 7.43 14.87 -2.63
C LYS A 84 7.99 14.02 -1.48
N ALA A 85 7.46 12.82 -1.28
CA ALA A 85 7.98 11.85 -0.34
C ALA A 85 9.26 11.13 -0.83
N GLY A 86 9.80 11.51 -2.00
CA GLY A 86 11.02 10.94 -2.58
C GLY A 86 10.80 9.68 -3.41
N LEU A 87 9.55 9.34 -3.75
CA LEU A 87 9.21 8.15 -4.53
C LEU A 87 9.18 8.45 -6.03
N THR A 88 9.76 7.56 -6.83
CA THR A 88 9.71 7.65 -8.30
C THR A 88 8.41 7.05 -8.82
N VAL A 89 7.39 7.90 -9.02
CA VAL A 89 6.09 7.49 -9.59
C VAL A 89 5.95 7.98 -11.03
N ILE A 90 5.68 7.03 -11.93
CA ILE A 90 5.52 7.22 -13.39
C ILE A 90 4.05 7.07 -13.81
N SER A 91 3.30 6.18 -13.15
CA SER A 91 1.88 5.95 -13.44
C SER A 91 1.09 5.67 -12.16
N CYS A 92 -0.23 5.88 -12.21
CA CYS A 92 -1.15 5.58 -11.12
C CYS A 92 -2.26 4.64 -11.62
N LYS A 93 -2.42 3.50 -10.93
CA LYS A 93 -3.46 2.51 -11.20
C LYS A 93 -4.36 2.37 -9.98
N VAL A 94 -5.67 2.45 -10.21
CA VAL A 94 -6.65 2.29 -9.14
C VAL A 94 -7.45 1.00 -9.36
N SER A 95 -7.44 0.16 -8.35
CA SER A 95 -8.10 -1.15 -8.29
C SER A 95 -9.14 -1.16 -7.15
N VAL A 96 -10.19 -1.95 -7.32
CA VAL A 96 -11.21 -2.18 -6.28
C VAL A 96 -10.95 -3.57 -5.69
N SER A 97 -10.98 -3.71 -4.37
CA SER A 97 -10.94 -5.05 -3.76
C SER A 97 -12.23 -5.78 -4.09
N GLN A 98 -12.15 -6.90 -4.80
CA GLN A 98 -13.29 -7.82 -4.88
C GLN A 98 -13.37 -8.55 -3.54
N GLN A 99 -14.30 -8.12 -2.68
CA GLN A 99 -14.77 -8.96 -1.58
C GLN A 99 -15.74 -9.97 -2.20
N SER A 100 -15.24 -11.17 -2.55
CA SER A 100 -16.04 -12.34 -2.91
C SER A 100 -16.23 -13.24 -1.70
#